data_AF-A0A847HWV0-F1
#
_entry.id   AF-A0A847HWV0-F1
#
_cell.length_a   1.000
_cell.length_b   1.000
_cell.length_c   1.000
_cell.angle_alpha   90.00
_cell.angle_beta   90.00
_cell.angle_gamma   90.00
#
_symmetry.space_group_name_H-M   'P 1'
#
loop_
_entity.id
_entity.type
_entity.pdbx_description
1 polymer ?
#
loop_
_entity_poly.entity_id
_entity_poly.type
_entity_poly.pdbx_seq_one_letter_code
_entity_poly.pdbx_strand_id
1 'polypeptide(L)'
;MLAAEEGIVDLFLPPPPLVEWNELSYQAEGCLVIEDVLTGPPDKAIVVRLAMAGPTACVARVDLVFSGKDGSWPAAAQVAVTRMPDVPRLEGIEVSEQDARAALPWNGTLERSHATMLAVRVANTLPVPITLVGLGNGQAFAELMGGAFVYDPAAFDGSYAHLQTRGVAVEGAVVAPGEAVHLGLVLDPERRLPTLAGTMTFRPVLLVEVEGELRTLPFPRASRAWGVGLP
;
A
#
# COMPACT_ATOMS: atom_id res chain seq x y z
N MET A 1 -0.39 22.57 -7.52
CA MET A 1 -1.01 21.56 -6.66
C MET A 1 -2.24 21.06 -7.40
N LEU A 2 -2.04 20.10 -8.32
CA LEU A 2 -3.15 19.57 -9.12
C LEU A 2 -4.03 18.75 -8.18
N ALA A 3 -5.33 19.06 -8.14
CA ALA A 3 -6.31 18.15 -7.59
C ALA A 3 -6.05 16.80 -8.27
N ALA A 4 -5.61 15.81 -7.50
CA ALA A 4 -5.45 14.47 -8.01
C ALA A 4 -6.82 14.06 -8.54
N GLU A 5 -6.97 13.97 -9.86
CA GLU A 5 -8.17 13.43 -10.50
C GLU A 5 -8.49 12.13 -9.76
N GLU A 6 -9.62 12.10 -9.07
CA GLU A 6 -9.82 11.20 -7.93
C GLU A 6 -9.82 9.71 -8.32
N GLY A 7 -9.68 9.37 -9.61
CA GLY A 7 -9.55 8.01 -10.13
C GLY A 7 -8.19 7.67 -10.74
N ILE A 8 -7.19 8.55 -10.69
CA ILE A 8 -5.88 8.33 -11.30
C ILE A 8 -4.86 7.77 -10.30
N VAL A 9 -4.20 6.69 -10.69
CA VAL A 9 -3.10 6.05 -9.97
C VAL A 9 -1.86 6.09 -10.86
N ASP A 10 -0.80 6.74 -10.38
CA ASP A 10 0.50 6.72 -11.05
C ASP A 10 1.35 5.61 -10.43
N LEU A 11 1.83 4.68 -11.25
CA LEU A 11 2.85 3.70 -10.85
C LEU A 11 4.22 4.18 -11.27
N PHE A 12 5.18 4.10 -10.35
CA PHE A 12 6.56 4.52 -10.58
C PHE A 12 7.45 3.29 -10.69
N LEU A 13 7.75 2.87 -11.91
CA LEU A 13 8.62 1.72 -12.20
C LEU A 13 10.07 2.18 -12.39
N PRO A 14 11.07 1.39 -11.93
CA PRO A 14 12.45 1.64 -12.31
C PRO A 14 12.61 1.45 -13.82
N PRO A 15 13.55 2.16 -14.47
CA PRO A 15 13.80 2.00 -15.89
C PRO A 15 14.26 0.56 -16.18
N PRO A 16 13.80 -0.07 -17.28
CA PRO A 16 14.27 -1.38 -17.68
C PRO A 16 15.77 -1.31 -17.98
N PRO A 17 16.54 -2.35 -17.63
CA PRO A 17 17.96 -2.47 -17.99
C PRO A 17 18.12 -2.86 -19.48
N LEU A 18 17.38 -2.18 -20.36
CA LEU A 18 17.42 -2.35 -21.81
C LEU A 18 18.06 -1.10 -22.42
N VAL A 19 18.92 -1.29 -23.41
CA VAL A 19 19.59 -0.17 -24.13
C VAL A 19 18.55 0.74 -24.77
N GLU A 20 17.52 0.13 -25.37
CA GLU A 20 16.31 0.78 -25.85
C GLU A 20 15.13 -0.19 -25.68
N TRP A 21 13.94 0.35 -25.43
CA TRP A 21 12.68 -0.39 -25.48
C TRP A 21 11.66 0.41 -26.28
N ASN A 22 10.91 -0.26 -27.14
CA ASN A 22 9.95 0.34 -28.05
C ASN A 22 8.56 -0.29 -27.94
N GLU A 23 8.44 -1.36 -27.16
CA GLU A 23 7.19 -2.07 -26.94
C GLU A 23 6.96 -2.27 -25.45
N LEU A 24 5.71 -2.06 -25.03
CA LEU A 24 5.22 -2.39 -23.71
C LEU A 24 3.94 -3.21 -23.87
N SER A 25 3.96 -4.42 -23.35
CA SER A 25 2.75 -5.22 -23.16
C SER A 25 2.41 -5.27 -21.68
N TYR A 26 1.12 -5.37 -21.37
CA TYR A 26 0.66 -5.46 -19.99
C TYR A 26 -0.53 -6.37 -19.88
N GLN A 27 -0.67 -6.95 -18.69
CA GLN A 27 -1.86 -7.64 -18.25
C GLN A 27 -2.25 -7.04 -16.91
N ALA A 28 -3.40 -6.38 -16.87
CA ALA A 28 -3.99 -5.87 -15.64
C ALA A 28 -5.18 -6.75 -15.26
N GLU A 29 -5.19 -7.21 -14.02
CA GLU A 29 -6.37 -7.86 -13.42
C GLU A 29 -7.21 -6.80 -12.69
N GLY A 30 -8.53 -6.89 -12.80
CA GLY A 30 -9.45 -6.10 -11.97
C GLY A 30 -9.86 -4.75 -12.59
N CYS A 31 -9.70 -3.67 -11.82
CA CYS A 31 -10.40 -2.39 -11.97
C CYS A 31 -9.56 -1.26 -12.57
N LEU A 32 -8.35 -1.56 -13.06
CA LEU A 32 -7.44 -0.57 -13.62
C LEU A 32 -7.36 -0.67 -15.14
N VAL A 33 -7.29 0.50 -15.77
CA VAL A 33 -7.07 0.66 -17.21
C VAL A 33 -5.85 1.57 -17.38
N ILE A 34 -4.87 1.15 -18.19
CA ILE A 34 -3.75 2.02 -18.56
C ILE A 34 -4.28 3.14 -19.45
N GLU A 35 -4.07 4.37 -19.02
CA GLU A 35 -4.36 5.56 -19.83
C GLU A 35 -3.13 6.01 -20.61
N ASP A 36 -1.98 6.02 -19.94
CA ASP A 36 -0.75 6.56 -20.51
C ASP A 36 0.49 5.93 -19.88
N VAL A 37 1.59 5.99 -20.61
CA VAL A 37 2.91 5.53 -20.19
C VAL A 37 3.88 6.66 -20.45
N LEU A 38 4.18 7.39 -19.39
CA LEU A 38 5.06 8.54 -19.43
C LEU A 38 6.48 8.08 -19.09
N THR A 39 7.41 8.40 -19.98
CA THR A 39 8.83 8.32 -19.67
C THR A 39 9.26 9.63 -19.01
N GLY A 40 9.81 9.54 -17.80
CA GLY A 40 10.57 10.66 -17.24
C GLY A 40 11.85 10.91 -18.06
N PRO A 41 12.70 11.87 -17.68
CA PRO A 41 14.04 11.99 -18.25
C PRO A 41 14.68 10.59 -18.35
N PRO A 42 15.30 10.25 -19.50
CA PRO A 42 15.40 8.89 -20.07
C PRO A 42 15.99 7.78 -19.18
N ASP A 43 16.50 8.12 -18.00
CA ASP A 43 17.24 7.24 -17.12
C ASP A 43 16.65 7.12 -15.70
N LYS A 44 15.48 7.73 -15.41
CA LYS A 44 15.08 7.94 -13.99
C LYS A 44 13.79 7.29 -13.52
N ALA A 45 12.74 7.20 -14.33
CA ALA A 45 11.51 6.50 -13.95
C ALA A 45 10.58 6.32 -15.15
N ILE A 46 9.84 5.22 -15.15
CA ILE A 46 8.66 5.06 -15.99
C ILE A 46 7.44 5.29 -15.11
N VAL A 47 6.56 6.18 -15.56
CA VAL A 47 5.28 6.44 -14.90
C VAL A 47 4.18 5.84 -15.73
N VAL A 48 3.57 4.75 -15.24
CA VAL A 48 2.37 4.18 -15.86
C VAL A 48 1.17 4.82 -15.18
N ARG A 49 0.41 5.60 -15.95
CA ARG A 49 -0.82 6.23 -15.49
C ARG A 49 -1.99 5.29 -15.70
N LEU A 50 -2.66 4.98 -14.61
CA LEU A 50 -3.82 4.09 -14.58
C LEU A 50 -5.05 4.86 -14.15
N ALA A 51 -6.16 4.67 -14.85
CA ALA A 51 -7.48 5.05 -14.37
C ALA A 51 -8.17 3.88 -13.68
N MET A 52 -8.85 4.17 -12.59
CA MET A 52 -9.80 3.27 -11.97
C MET A 52 -11.12 3.32 -12.75
N ALA A 53 -11.44 2.24 -13.47
CA ALA A 53 -12.73 2.08 -14.15
C ALA A 53 -13.80 1.70 -13.11
N GLY A 54 -14.52 2.70 -12.57
CA GLY A 54 -15.38 2.50 -11.39
C GLY A 54 -14.55 2.15 -10.15
N PRO A 55 -15.05 1.30 -9.23
CA PRO A 55 -15.77 1.60 -8.00
C PRO A 55 -15.02 2.48 -6.95
N THR A 56 -15.60 2.57 -5.75
CA THR A 56 -15.02 3.17 -4.55
C THR A 56 -13.68 2.53 -4.18
N ALA A 57 -13.49 1.22 -4.29
CA ALA A 57 -12.19 0.58 -4.06
C ALA A 57 -11.63 -0.11 -5.31
N CYS A 58 -10.31 -0.15 -5.43
CA CYS A 58 -9.62 -0.92 -6.46
C CYS A 58 -8.41 -1.65 -5.88
N VAL A 59 -8.37 -2.96 -6.12
CA VAL A 59 -7.20 -3.78 -5.86
C VAL A 59 -6.88 -4.57 -7.12
N ALA A 60 -5.65 -4.46 -7.59
CA ALA A 60 -5.24 -4.97 -8.89
C ALA A 60 -3.77 -5.35 -8.88
N ARG A 61 -3.43 -6.38 -9.67
CA ARG A 61 -2.06 -6.67 -10.08
C ARG A 61 -1.92 -6.28 -11.55
N VAL A 62 -0.81 -5.64 -11.87
CA VAL A 62 -0.44 -5.30 -13.24
C VAL A 62 0.90 -5.95 -13.51
N ASP A 63 0.94 -6.91 -14.42
CA ASP A 63 2.18 -7.46 -14.96
C ASP A 63 2.53 -6.71 -16.24
N LEU A 64 3.78 -6.27 -16.35
CA LEU A 64 4.29 -5.46 -17.44
C LEU A 64 5.50 -6.15 -18.08
N VAL A 65 5.62 -6.08 -19.39
CA VAL A 65 6.81 -6.56 -20.11
C VAL A 65 7.26 -5.49 -21.09
N PHE A 66 8.44 -4.93 -20.79
CA PHE A 66 9.15 -3.99 -21.67
C PHE A 66 9.99 -4.79 -22.65
N SER A 67 9.87 -4.52 -23.95
CA SER A 67 10.60 -5.24 -24.99
C SER A 67 11.37 -4.29 -25.89
N GLY A 68 12.55 -4.74 -26.31
CA GLY A 68 13.42 -4.08 -27.27
C GLY A 68 14.11 -5.10 -28.17
N LYS A 69 15.04 -4.63 -29.02
CA LYS A 69 15.73 -5.50 -30.00
C LYS A 69 16.51 -6.66 -29.35
N ASP A 70 17.10 -6.40 -28.19
CA ASP A 70 18.05 -7.33 -27.54
C ASP A 70 17.42 -8.17 -26.42
N GLY A 71 16.12 -8.00 -26.16
CA GLY A 71 15.41 -8.82 -25.16
C GLY A 71 14.17 -8.17 -24.56
N SER A 72 13.62 -8.83 -23.55
CA SER A 72 12.45 -8.39 -22.78
C SER A 72 12.76 -8.35 -21.29
N TRP A 73 12.18 -7.37 -20.59
CA TRP A 73 12.32 -7.21 -19.15
C TRP A 73 10.94 -7.21 -18.47
N PRO A 74 10.66 -8.19 -17.59
CA PRO A 74 9.40 -8.26 -16.86
C PRO A 74 9.42 -7.34 -15.63
N ALA A 75 8.32 -6.66 -15.40
CA ALA A 75 8.02 -5.87 -14.22
C ALA A 75 6.63 -6.23 -13.69
N ALA A 76 6.39 -5.96 -12.41
CA ALA A 76 5.06 -6.15 -11.82
C ALA A 76 4.73 -5.02 -10.87
N ALA A 77 3.45 -4.69 -10.79
CA ALA A 77 2.92 -3.72 -9.87
C ALA A 77 1.70 -4.28 -9.13
N GLN A 78 1.60 -3.93 -7.85
CA GLN A 78 0.39 -4.14 -7.05
C GLN A 78 -0.22 -2.79 -6.69
N VAL A 79 -1.53 -2.70 -6.82
CA VAL A 79 -2.30 -1.50 -6.50
C VAL A 79 -3.38 -1.87 -5.51
N ALA A 80 -3.47 -1.11 -4.41
CA ALA A 80 -4.56 -1.21 -3.45
C ALA A 80 -4.99 0.19 -3.00
N VAL A 81 -5.98 0.74 -3.68
CA VAL A 81 -6.48 2.09 -3.43
C VAL A 81 -7.96 2.03 -3.08
N THR A 82 -8.33 2.63 -1.95
CA THR A 82 -9.72 2.75 -1.55
C THR A 82 -10.11 4.22 -1.50
N ARG A 83 -11.29 4.51 -2.06
CA ARG A 83 -12.00 5.79 -2.06
C ARG A 83 -13.34 5.54 -1.43
N MET A 84 -13.81 6.44 -0.58
CA MET A 84 -15.15 6.35 0.00
C MET A 84 -15.79 7.74 -0.01
N PRO A 85 -16.12 8.27 -1.20
CA PRO A 85 -16.61 9.63 -1.35
C PRO A 85 -17.94 9.87 -0.62
N ASP A 86 -18.75 8.81 -0.47
CA ASP A 86 -20.06 8.89 0.20
C ASP A 86 -19.98 8.77 1.73
N VAL A 87 -18.80 8.50 2.29
CA VAL A 87 -18.61 8.39 3.75
C VAL A 87 -17.75 9.56 4.25
N PRO A 88 -18.30 10.44 5.12
CA PRO A 88 -17.61 11.66 5.53
C PRO A 88 -16.25 11.37 6.18
N ARG A 89 -15.28 12.25 5.90
CA ARG A 89 -13.98 12.21 6.55
C ARG A 89 -14.11 12.58 8.03
N LEU A 90 -13.41 11.85 8.90
CA LEU A 90 -13.25 12.24 10.29
C LEU A 90 -12.15 13.30 10.41
N GLU A 91 -12.47 14.39 11.09
CA GLU A 91 -11.50 15.41 11.53
C GLU A 91 -11.15 15.22 13.00
N GLY A 92 -10.14 15.94 13.50
CA GLY A 92 -9.73 15.82 14.91
C GLY A 92 -9.03 14.50 15.25
N ILE A 93 -8.37 13.89 14.27
CA ILE A 93 -7.50 12.73 14.45
C ILE A 93 -6.12 13.08 13.90
N GLU A 94 -5.08 12.82 14.67
CA GLU A 94 -3.70 12.95 14.21
C GLU A 94 -3.23 11.60 13.67
N VAL A 95 -2.68 11.61 12.46
CA VAL A 95 -2.14 10.42 11.80
C VAL A 95 -0.69 10.69 11.43
N SER A 96 0.20 9.77 11.82
CA SER A 96 1.61 9.80 11.42
C SER A 96 2.05 8.43 10.93
N GLU A 97 2.95 8.42 9.95
CA GLU A 97 3.38 7.21 9.26
C GLU A 97 4.91 7.13 9.20
N GLN A 98 5.43 5.93 9.35
CA GLN A 98 6.85 5.64 9.25
C GLN A 98 7.08 4.34 8.49
N ASP A 99 8.04 4.37 7.56
CA ASP A 99 8.53 3.15 6.92
C ASP A 99 9.28 2.29 7.95
N ALA A 100 8.86 1.03 8.05
CA ALA A 100 9.42 0.02 8.92
C ALA A 100 9.62 -1.30 8.14
N ARG A 101 10.21 -2.29 8.80
CA ARG A 101 10.43 -3.62 8.23
C ARG A 101 9.98 -4.68 9.23
N ALA A 102 9.35 -5.72 8.71
CA ALA A 102 9.00 -6.90 9.49
C ALA A 102 9.82 -8.09 8.98
N ALA A 103 10.61 -8.70 9.86
CA ALA A 103 11.42 -9.86 9.50
C ALA A 103 10.52 -11.06 9.18
N LEU A 104 10.73 -11.68 8.02
CA LEU A 104 10.01 -12.86 7.59
C LEU A 104 10.58 -14.14 8.26
N PRO A 105 9.83 -15.26 8.26
CA PRO A 105 10.33 -16.54 8.72
C PRO A 105 11.65 -16.91 8.05
N TRP A 106 12.61 -17.38 8.86
CA TRP A 106 13.92 -17.78 8.37
C TRP A 106 13.78 -19.04 7.51
N ASN A 107 14.26 -19.01 6.27
CA ASN A 107 14.18 -20.11 5.30
C ASN A 107 15.50 -20.91 5.13
N GLY A 108 16.57 -20.53 5.81
CA GLY A 108 17.86 -21.22 5.81
C GLY A 108 18.99 -20.41 5.20
N THR A 109 18.71 -19.23 4.64
CA THR A 109 19.72 -18.39 3.96
C THR A 109 20.53 -17.53 4.92
N LEU A 110 21.71 -17.08 4.47
CA LEU A 110 22.61 -16.19 5.23
C LEU A 110 21.97 -14.84 5.58
N GLU A 111 21.07 -14.33 4.72
CA GLU A 111 20.36 -13.08 4.94
C GLU A 111 18.90 -13.33 5.31
N ARG A 112 18.43 -12.65 6.36
CA ARG A 112 17.02 -12.69 6.77
C ARG A 112 16.20 -11.80 5.83
N SER A 113 15.18 -12.38 5.22
CA SER A 113 14.25 -11.63 4.37
C SER A 113 13.33 -10.74 5.21
N HIS A 114 12.90 -9.62 4.65
CA HIS A 114 12.00 -8.67 5.31
C HIS A 114 10.84 -8.32 4.39
N ALA A 115 9.66 -8.15 4.97
CA ALA A 115 8.55 -7.45 4.33
C ALA A 115 8.63 -5.96 4.65
N THR A 116 8.14 -5.14 3.73
CA THR A 116 7.90 -3.73 4.00
C THR A 116 6.72 -3.60 4.95
N MET A 117 6.84 -2.75 5.96
CA MET A 117 5.75 -2.44 6.87
C MET A 117 5.56 -0.93 6.93
N LEU A 118 4.33 -0.46 6.80
CA LEU A 118 3.99 0.92 7.15
C LEU A 118 3.51 0.93 8.61
N ALA A 119 4.31 1.52 9.49
CA ALA A 119 3.94 1.76 10.88
C ALA A 119 3.11 3.05 10.94
N VAL A 120 1.85 2.93 11.31
CA VAL A 120 0.90 4.03 11.38
C VAL A 120 0.52 4.27 12.83
N ARG A 121 0.56 5.51 13.29
CA ARG A 121 -0.01 5.93 14.57
C ARG A 121 -1.26 6.75 14.30
N VAL A 122 -2.36 6.37 14.94
CA VAL A 122 -3.64 7.10 14.90
C VAL A 122 -3.94 7.57 16.32
N ALA A 123 -3.94 8.89 16.53
CA ALA A 123 -4.18 9.50 17.84
C ALA A 123 -5.51 10.25 17.87
N ASN A 124 -6.34 9.91 18.85
CA ASN A 124 -7.67 10.47 19.00
C ASN A 124 -7.59 11.80 19.77
N THR A 125 -7.85 12.91 19.08
CA THR A 125 -7.90 14.25 19.71
C THR A 125 -9.32 14.73 20.01
N LEU A 126 -10.33 13.90 19.69
CA LEU A 126 -11.72 14.17 20.00
C LEU A 126 -12.02 13.97 21.48
N PRO A 127 -13.06 14.62 22.03
CA PRO A 127 -13.48 14.42 23.41
C PRO A 127 -14.25 13.10 23.64
N VAL A 128 -14.48 12.31 22.59
CA VAL A 128 -15.23 11.05 22.61
C VAL A 128 -14.37 9.90 22.08
N PRO A 129 -14.58 8.66 22.55
CA PRO A 129 -13.87 7.50 22.01
C PRO A 129 -14.24 7.27 20.55
N ILE A 130 -13.31 6.67 19.80
CA ILE A 130 -13.55 6.16 18.45
C ILE A 130 -13.38 4.64 18.43
N THR A 131 -14.13 3.96 17.59
CA THR A 131 -13.99 2.52 17.36
C THR A 131 -13.51 2.28 15.95
N LEU A 132 -12.41 1.54 15.80
CA LEU A 132 -11.90 1.12 14.51
C LEU A 132 -12.81 0.01 13.96
N VAL A 133 -13.36 0.23 12.77
CA VAL A 133 -14.20 -0.76 12.08
C VAL A 133 -13.35 -1.66 11.19
N GLY A 134 -12.23 -1.15 10.66
CA GLY A 134 -11.32 -1.91 9.82
C GLY A 134 -10.82 -1.08 8.64
N LEU A 135 -10.22 -1.74 7.65
CA LEU A 135 -9.81 -1.08 6.41
C LEU A 135 -10.93 -1.13 5.38
N GLY A 136 -11.11 -0.03 4.65
CA GLY A 136 -11.96 0.01 3.46
C GLY A 136 -11.44 -0.99 2.41
N ASN A 137 -12.26 -1.99 2.09
CA ASN A 137 -11.89 -3.16 1.30
C ASN A 137 -10.75 -4.00 1.92
N GLY A 138 -10.80 -4.20 3.24
CA GLY A 138 -9.76 -4.89 4.01
C GLY A 138 -9.46 -6.32 3.56
N GLN A 139 -10.46 -7.07 3.07
CA GLN A 139 -10.24 -8.43 2.56
C GLN A 139 -9.34 -8.41 1.31
N ALA A 140 -9.69 -7.63 0.29
CA ALA A 140 -8.89 -7.55 -0.92
C ALA A 140 -7.50 -6.92 -0.65
N PHE A 141 -7.42 -5.98 0.29
CA PHE A 141 -6.13 -5.48 0.77
C PHE A 141 -5.28 -6.60 1.36
N ALA A 142 -5.83 -7.43 2.26
CA ALA A 142 -5.09 -8.54 2.86
C ALA A 142 -4.64 -9.58 1.82
N GLU A 143 -5.51 -9.95 0.87
CA GLU A 143 -5.22 -10.96 -0.15
C GLU A 143 -4.09 -10.56 -1.11
N LEU A 144 -3.99 -9.27 -1.45
CA LEU A 144 -3.00 -8.76 -2.41
C LEU A 144 -1.78 -8.14 -1.75
N MET A 145 -1.94 -7.54 -0.57
CA MET A 145 -0.91 -6.74 0.09
C MET A 145 -0.35 -7.41 1.34
N GLY A 146 -1.11 -8.26 2.05
CA GLY A 146 -0.63 -8.98 3.23
C GLY A 146 -1.57 -8.89 4.43
N GLY A 147 -1.61 -7.74 5.11
CA GLY A 147 -2.50 -7.57 6.26
C GLY A 147 -2.29 -6.30 7.07
N ALA A 148 -3.20 -6.07 8.02
CA ALA A 148 -3.19 -4.93 8.93
C ALA A 148 -3.42 -5.41 10.36
N PHE A 149 -2.59 -4.92 11.29
CA PHE A 149 -2.57 -5.38 12.68
C PHE A 149 -2.51 -4.20 13.63
N VAL A 150 -3.29 -4.20 14.69
CA VAL A 150 -3.02 -3.37 15.86
C VAL A 150 -1.88 -4.04 16.65
N TYR A 151 -0.86 -3.28 17.01
CA TYR A 151 0.29 -3.81 17.76
C TYR A 151 0.79 -2.81 18.81
N ASP A 152 1.49 -3.31 19.83
CA ASP A 152 2.21 -2.47 20.79
C ASP A 152 3.67 -2.30 20.33
N PRO A 153 4.12 -1.08 20.00
CA PRO A 153 5.50 -0.84 19.59
C PRO A 153 6.54 -1.22 20.64
N ALA A 154 6.21 -1.17 21.93
CA ALA A 154 7.15 -1.51 23.00
C ALA A 154 7.33 -3.04 23.14
N ALA A 155 6.31 -3.82 22.78
CA ALA A 155 6.36 -5.28 22.81
C ALA A 155 6.79 -5.90 21.47
N PHE A 156 6.74 -5.14 20.37
CA PHE A 156 7.04 -5.65 19.03
C PHE A 156 8.50 -6.08 18.86
N ASP A 157 8.72 -7.35 18.50
CA ASP A 157 10.06 -7.91 18.32
C ASP A 157 10.66 -7.71 16.91
N GLY A 158 9.96 -6.99 16.02
CA GLY A 158 10.40 -6.75 14.65
C GLY A 158 10.06 -7.85 13.65
N SER A 159 9.33 -8.90 14.03
CA SER A 159 9.01 -10.03 13.14
C SER A 159 7.56 -10.06 12.65
N TYR A 160 7.35 -10.53 11.42
CA TYR A 160 6.00 -10.73 10.89
C TYR A 160 5.22 -11.80 11.68
N ALA A 161 5.92 -12.83 12.17
CA ALA A 161 5.31 -13.86 13.02
C ALA A 161 4.74 -13.28 14.33
N HIS A 162 5.40 -12.27 14.92
CA HIS A 162 4.85 -11.55 16.07
C HIS A 162 3.54 -10.87 15.71
N LEU A 163 3.47 -10.14 14.60
CA LEU A 163 2.22 -9.50 14.16
C LEU A 163 1.11 -10.51 13.91
N GLN A 164 1.43 -11.66 13.29
CA GLN A 164 0.45 -12.71 13.03
C GLN A 164 -0.09 -13.39 14.30
N THR A 165 0.71 -13.49 15.36
CA THR A 165 0.36 -14.25 16.58
C THR A 165 -0.08 -13.39 17.76
N ARG A 166 0.40 -12.15 17.82
CA ARG A 166 0.17 -11.19 18.91
C ARG A 166 -0.52 -9.92 18.45
N GLY A 167 -0.51 -9.63 17.15
CA GLY A 167 -1.28 -8.54 16.60
C GLY A 167 -2.77 -8.77 16.84
N VAL A 168 -3.48 -7.70 17.15
CA VAL A 168 -4.94 -7.71 17.29
C VAL A 168 -5.54 -7.28 15.96
N ALA A 169 -6.71 -7.83 15.62
CA ALA A 169 -7.47 -7.34 14.48
C ALA A 169 -7.75 -5.83 14.62
N VAL A 170 -7.75 -5.11 13.50
CA VAL A 170 -8.08 -3.68 13.50
C VAL A 170 -9.54 -3.47 13.93
N GLU A 171 -10.43 -4.36 13.52
CA GLU A 171 -11.85 -4.30 13.82
C GLU A 171 -12.12 -4.42 15.34
N GLY A 172 -12.92 -3.49 15.86
CA GLY A 172 -13.34 -3.45 17.26
C GLY A 172 -12.36 -2.75 18.21
N ALA A 173 -11.18 -2.34 17.76
CA ALA A 173 -10.23 -1.61 18.60
C ALA A 173 -10.80 -0.23 18.98
N VAL A 174 -10.82 0.08 20.28
CA VAL A 174 -11.31 1.37 20.80
C VAL A 174 -10.13 2.26 21.14
N VAL A 175 -10.19 3.52 20.72
CA VAL A 175 -9.18 4.54 21.06
C VAL A 175 -9.85 5.63 21.88
N ALA A 176 -9.51 5.70 23.17
CA ALA A 176 -10.09 6.69 24.07
C ALA A 176 -9.60 8.12 23.74
N PRO A 177 -10.30 9.16 24.23
CA PRO A 177 -9.83 10.55 24.10
C PRO A 177 -8.39 10.72 24.61
N GLY A 178 -7.52 11.30 23.79
CA GLY A 178 -6.11 11.55 24.11
C GLY A 178 -5.19 10.34 23.95
N GLU A 179 -5.73 9.16 23.64
CA GLU A 179 -4.94 7.95 23.40
C GLU A 179 -4.56 7.79 21.91
N ALA A 180 -3.66 6.83 21.66
CA ALA A 180 -3.27 6.46 20.32
C ALA A 180 -3.20 4.95 20.15
N VAL A 181 -3.46 4.51 18.93
CA VAL A 181 -3.30 3.13 18.48
C VAL A 181 -2.24 3.06 17.40
N HIS A 182 -1.49 1.96 17.38
CA HIS A 182 -0.47 1.69 16.38
C HIS A 182 -0.91 0.56 15.46
N LEU A 183 -0.88 0.82 14.15
CA LEU A 183 -1.24 -0.12 13.11
C LEU A 183 0.01 -0.49 12.31
N GLY A 184 0.24 -1.78 12.10
CA GLY A 184 1.25 -2.29 11.19
C GLY A 184 0.57 -2.77 9.91
N LEU A 185 0.75 -2.05 8.81
CA LEU A 185 0.31 -2.51 7.48
C LEU A 185 1.48 -3.24 6.83
N VAL A 186 1.39 -4.56 6.72
CA VAL A 186 2.46 -5.39 6.15
C VAL A 186 2.20 -5.59 4.67
N LEU A 187 3.21 -5.29 3.87
CA LEU A 187 3.16 -5.19 2.41
C LEU A 187 4.01 -6.28 1.75
N ASP A 188 3.40 -7.05 0.85
CA ASP A 188 3.93 -8.19 0.12
C ASP A 188 4.73 -9.19 1.01
N PRO A 189 4.14 -9.73 2.09
CA PRO A 189 4.85 -10.64 2.98
C PRO A 189 5.27 -11.95 2.30
N GLU A 190 4.59 -12.32 1.22
CA GLU A 190 4.89 -13.51 0.41
C GLU A 190 5.93 -13.24 -0.70
N ARG A 191 6.38 -11.99 -0.88
CA ARG A 191 7.35 -11.59 -1.90
C ARG A 191 6.93 -11.94 -3.33
N ARG A 192 5.66 -11.71 -3.66
CA ARG A 192 5.06 -11.90 -4.98
C ARG A 192 5.55 -10.86 -6.00
N LEU A 193 6.12 -9.74 -5.55
CA LEU A 193 6.72 -8.74 -6.41
C LEU A 193 8.18 -9.10 -6.74
N PRO A 194 8.61 -8.95 -8.02
CA PRO A 194 9.97 -9.22 -8.42
C PRO A 194 10.91 -8.20 -7.77
N THR A 195 12.00 -8.68 -7.17
CA THR A 195 12.88 -7.85 -6.33
C THR A 195 13.31 -6.57 -7.04
N LEU A 196 13.73 -6.56 -8.31
CA LEU A 196 14.28 -5.34 -8.97
C LEU A 196 13.31 -4.65 -9.95
N ALA A 197 12.08 -5.15 -10.04
CA ALA A 197 11.12 -4.72 -11.06
C ALA A 197 9.69 -4.65 -10.51
N GLY A 198 9.58 -4.67 -9.17
CA GLY A 198 8.34 -4.73 -8.42
C GLY A 198 7.99 -3.36 -7.87
N THR A 199 6.75 -2.94 -8.00
CA THR A 199 6.27 -1.71 -7.36
C THR A 199 4.93 -1.94 -6.69
N MET A 200 4.65 -1.10 -5.70
CA MET A 200 3.39 -1.12 -5.00
C MET A 200 2.89 0.29 -4.81
N THR A 201 1.63 0.53 -5.15
CA THR A 201 0.96 1.80 -4.86
C THR A 201 -0.29 1.53 -4.05
N PHE A 202 -0.42 2.22 -2.92
CA PHE A 202 -1.53 1.98 -2.02
C PHE A 202 -2.04 3.27 -1.38
N ARG A 203 -3.34 3.28 -1.09
CA ARG A 203 -4.04 4.33 -0.36
C ARG A 203 -5.12 3.67 0.51
N PRO A 204 -4.74 3.16 1.68
CA PRO A 204 -5.69 2.55 2.59
C PRO A 204 -6.58 3.64 3.19
N VAL A 205 -7.80 3.25 3.52
CA VAL A 205 -8.76 4.09 4.25
C VAL A 205 -9.15 3.33 5.50
N LEU A 206 -8.90 3.92 6.66
CA LEU A 206 -9.37 3.35 7.92
C LEU A 206 -10.83 3.80 8.13
N LEU A 207 -11.70 2.82 8.36
CA LEU A 207 -13.08 3.02 8.74
C LEU A 207 -13.16 3.13 10.26
N VAL A 208 -13.84 4.17 10.73
CA VAL A 208 -13.99 4.44 12.15
C VAL A 208 -15.44 4.81 12.44
N GLU A 209 -15.94 4.33 13.57
CA GLU A 209 -17.23 4.72 14.11
C GLU A 209 -17.01 5.72 15.24
N VAL A 210 -17.75 6.81 15.20
CA VAL A 210 -17.78 7.84 16.23
C VAL A 210 -19.23 8.14 16.55
N GLU A 211 -19.63 7.91 17.80
CA GLU A 211 -21.02 8.14 18.26
C GLU A 211 -22.09 7.43 17.40
N GLY A 212 -21.76 6.25 16.87
CA GLY A 212 -22.65 5.45 16.02
C GLY A 212 -22.67 5.86 14.54
N GLU A 213 -21.85 6.82 14.13
CA GLU A 213 -21.72 7.23 12.73
C GLU A 213 -20.40 6.74 12.12
N LEU A 214 -20.50 6.13 10.93
CA LEU A 214 -19.33 5.72 10.15
C LEU A 214 -18.64 6.94 9.53
N ARG A 215 -17.31 6.95 9.64
CA ARG A 215 -16.42 7.97 9.09
C ARG A 215 -15.18 7.34 8.46
N THR A 216 -14.49 8.11 7.64
CA THR A 216 -13.25 7.70 6.97
C THR A 216 -12.04 8.47 7.47
N LEU A 217 -10.92 7.76 7.63
CA LEU A 217 -9.59 8.31 7.84
C LEU A 217 -8.70 7.85 6.68
N PRO A 218 -8.60 8.64 5.60
CA PRO A 218 -7.75 8.29 4.46
C PRO A 218 -6.28 8.52 4.81
N PHE A 219 -5.46 7.50 4.57
CA PHE A 219 -4.01 7.66 4.60
C PHE A 219 -3.51 8.35 3.32
N PRO A 220 -2.36 9.05 3.34
CA PRO A 220 -1.73 9.54 2.13
C PRO A 220 -1.46 8.40 1.15
N ARG A 221 -1.58 8.69 -0.14
CA ARG A 221 -1.18 7.72 -1.18
C ARG A 221 0.33 7.55 -1.12
N ALA A 222 0.78 6.30 -1.04
CA ALA A 222 2.20 5.95 -1.04
C ALA A 222 2.51 5.00 -2.20
N SER A 223 3.66 5.20 -2.82
CA SER A 223 4.25 4.27 -3.80
C SER A 223 5.62 3.83 -3.29
N ARG A 224 5.95 2.55 -3.49
CA ARG A 224 7.20 1.93 -3.06
C ARG A 224 7.70 1.00 -4.17
N ALA A 225 8.98 1.13 -4.53
CA ALA A 225 9.67 0.20 -5.41
C ALA A 225 10.37 -0.87 -4.56
N TRP A 226 10.36 -2.11 -5.03
CA TRP A 226 11.08 -3.21 -4.40
C TRP A 226 12.52 -3.26 -4.94
N GLY A 227 13.44 -3.69 -4.08
CA GLY A 227 14.82 -4.13 -4.37
C GLY A 227 15.89 -3.09 -4.63
N VAL A 228 15.58 -1.81 -4.80
CA VAL A 228 16.56 -0.74 -4.64
C VAL A 228 15.80 0.49 -4.15
N GLY A 229 16.33 1.20 -3.16
CA GLY A 229 15.86 2.56 -2.92
C GLY A 229 15.97 3.32 -4.24
N LEU A 230 14.86 3.89 -4.72
CA LEU A 230 14.98 4.97 -5.67
C LEU A 230 15.85 6.04 -4.99
N PRO A 231 16.88 6.57 -5.68
CA PRO A 231 17.81 7.53 -5.09
C PRO A 231 17.09 8.72 -4.44
#